data_AF-A0A7S4IT31-F1
#
_entry.id   AF-A0A7S4IT31-F1
#
_cell.length_a   1.000
_cell.length_b   1.000
_cell.length_c   1.000
_cell.angle_alpha   90.00
_cell.angle_beta   90.00
_cell.angle_gamma   90.00
#
_symmetry.space_group_name_H-M   'P 1'
#
loop_
_entity.id
_entity.type
_entity.pdbx_description
1 polymer ?
#
loop_
_entity_poly.entity_id
_entity_poly.type
_entity_poly.pdbx_seq_one_letter_code
_entity_poly.pdbx_strand_id
1 'polypeptide(L)'
;AQWDIRDHLSTKTMYTPKNDFSAPPDTCSPVQVNLVARHGARYPTSSDIQKFDALAEKMRQYAALYKPGYEWMGNWTNPYTPQQAGELTYSGQVEHYNMAQRMMEEYSGPMGSPYQPYTYQFQSTQVSRAARSGVSYGYSFTQNQTNGILPYP
;
A
#
# COMPACT_ATOMS: atom_id res chain seq x y z
N ALA A 1 -12.31 8.85 18.97
CA ALA A 1 -11.32 9.43 18.05
C ALA A 1 -11.93 10.63 17.35
N GLN A 2 -11.14 11.66 17.04
CA GLN A 2 -11.56 12.77 16.18
C GLN A 2 -11.80 12.25 14.76
N TRP A 3 -12.78 12.82 14.04
CA TRP A 3 -13.05 12.43 12.65
C TRP A 3 -11.87 12.79 11.74
N ASP A 4 -11.41 11.83 10.94
CA ASP A 4 -10.35 12.00 9.95
C ASP A 4 -10.79 11.40 8.60
N ILE A 5 -10.74 12.21 7.53
CA ILE A 5 -11.10 11.77 6.17
C ILE A 5 -10.29 10.56 5.71
N ARG A 6 -9.05 10.40 6.17
CA ARG A 6 -8.14 9.30 5.79
C ARG A 6 -8.71 7.94 6.18
N ASP A 7 -9.51 7.88 7.24
CA ASP A 7 -10.17 6.66 7.71
C ASP A 7 -11.49 6.35 6.97
N HIS A 8 -11.92 7.22 6.05
CA HIS A 8 -13.22 7.15 5.38
C HIS A 8 -13.12 6.98 3.85
N LEU A 9 -11.96 6.53 3.35
CA LEU A 9 -11.74 6.26 1.92
C LEU A 9 -11.96 4.78 1.54
N SER A 10 -12.53 3.98 2.45
CA SER A 10 -12.83 2.56 2.24
C SER A 10 -11.58 1.80 1.75
N THR A 11 -11.68 0.99 0.70
CA THR A 11 -10.57 0.23 0.12
C THR A 11 -9.45 1.09 -0.51
N LYS A 12 -9.56 2.43 -0.47
CA LYS A 12 -8.54 3.40 -0.89
C LYS A 12 -7.83 4.06 0.29
N THR A 13 -8.24 3.79 1.52
CA THR A 13 -7.49 4.19 2.72
C THR A 13 -6.09 3.56 2.66
N MET A 14 -5.07 4.39 2.89
CA MET A 14 -3.68 3.94 2.97
C MET A 14 -3.54 2.90 4.07
N TYR A 15 -2.65 1.92 3.89
CA TYR A 15 -2.43 0.94 4.95
C TYR A 15 -1.81 1.62 6.17
N THR A 16 -2.50 1.50 7.30
CA THR A 16 -1.96 1.88 8.61
C THR A 16 -1.83 0.60 9.44
N PRO A 17 -0.64 0.26 9.94
CA PRO A 17 -0.50 -0.87 10.84
C PRO A 17 -1.33 -0.61 12.09
N LYS A 18 -2.28 -1.49 12.38
CA LYS A 18 -2.96 -1.53 13.67
C LYS A 18 -2.19 -2.47 14.56
N ASN A 19 -1.73 -1.98 15.71
CA ASN A 19 -0.98 -2.78 16.69
C ASN A 19 -1.91 -3.68 17.52
N ASP A 20 -2.93 -4.27 16.90
CA ASP A 20 -3.86 -5.20 17.54
C ASP A 20 -3.28 -6.63 17.55
N PHE A 21 -1.95 -6.75 17.55
CA PHE A 21 -1.28 -8.04 17.63
C PHE A 21 -1.39 -8.57 19.06
N SER A 22 -2.05 -9.71 19.19
CA SER A 22 -2.02 -10.50 20.42
C SER A 22 -0.86 -11.47 20.33
N ALA A 23 0.16 -11.28 21.16
CA ALA A 23 1.26 -12.21 21.25
C ALA A 23 0.74 -13.63 21.57
N PRO A 24 1.39 -14.68 21.04
CA PRO A 24 1.12 -16.04 21.47
C PRO A 24 1.25 -16.14 23.00
N PRO A 25 0.49 -17.04 23.66
CA PRO A 25 0.70 -17.32 25.08
C PRO A 25 2.16 -17.70 25.35
N ASP A 26 2.69 -17.37 26.53
CA ASP A 26 4.10 -17.61 26.89
C ASP A 26 4.52 -19.09 26.77
N THR A 27 3.56 -20.02 26.83
CA THR A 27 3.78 -21.47 26.67
C THR A 27 3.80 -21.92 25.21
N CYS A 28 3.62 -21.03 24.25
CA CYS A 28 3.46 -21.33 22.83
C CYS A 28 4.46 -20.54 21.98
N SER A 29 5.04 -21.20 20.98
CA SER A 29 5.83 -20.55 19.95
C SER A 29 5.20 -20.76 18.57
N PRO A 30 5.12 -19.72 17.72
CA PRO A 30 4.72 -19.89 16.33
C PRO A 30 5.69 -20.83 15.61
N VAL A 31 5.18 -21.80 14.86
CA VAL A 31 5.99 -22.72 14.05
C VAL A 31 5.85 -22.47 12.54
N GLN A 32 4.80 -21.75 12.13
CA GLN A 32 4.51 -21.41 10.74
C GLN A 32 3.75 -20.08 10.70
N VAL A 33 4.03 -19.26 9.68
CA VAL A 33 3.29 -18.03 9.39
C VAL A 33 2.70 -18.14 7.99
N ASN A 34 1.40 -17.90 7.85
CA ASN A 34 0.73 -17.80 6.56
C ASN A 34 0.26 -16.35 6.37
N LEU A 35 0.73 -15.69 5.33
CA LEU A 35 0.36 -14.31 5.00
C LEU A 35 -0.44 -14.27 3.71
N VAL A 36 -1.61 -13.63 3.77
CA VAL A 36 -2.34 -13.20 2.57
C VAL A 36 -2.42 -11.68 2.61
N ALA A 37 -1.68 -11.03 1.73
CA ALA A 37 -1.62 -9.58 1.65
C ALA A 37 -2.19 -9.08 0.32
N ARG A 38 -3.04 -8.06 0.38
CA ARG A 38 -3.41 -7.27 -0.80
C ARG A 38 -2.17 -6.52 -1.29
N HIS A 39 -2.12 -6.21 -2.60
CA HIS A 39 -1.18 -5.23 -3.13
C HIS A 39 -1.24 -3.91 -2.32
N GLY A 40 -0.13 -3.19 -2.27
CA GLY A 40 -0.05 -1.89 -1.60
C GLY A 40 -0.78 -0.77 -2.36
N ALA A 41 -0.63 0.46 -1.88
CA ALA A 41 -1.14 1.66 -2.53
C ALA A 41 -0.72 1.72 -4.01
N ARG A 42 -1.65 2.17 -4.85
CA ARG A 42 -1.51 2.14 -6.31
C ARG A 42 -2.07 3.40 -6.94
N TYR A 43 -1.62 3.68 -8.14
CA TYR A 43 -2.24 4.68 -8.99
C TYR A 43 -3.66 4.24 -9.40
N PRO A 44 -4.53 5.20 -9.81
CA PRO A 44 -5.86 4.90 -10.34
C PRO A 44 -5.79 3.97 -11.56
N THR A 45 -6.87 3.23 -11.82
CA THR A 45 -6.92 2.39 -13.04
C THR A 45 -7.12 3.25 -14.28
N SER A 46 -6.87 2.74 -15.49
CA SER A 46 -7.15 3.48 -16.72
C SER A 46 -8.59 3.97 -16.79
N SER A 47 -9.55 3.17 -16.31
CA SER A 47 -10.96 3.56 -16.24
C SER A 47 -11.23 4.69 -15.24
N ASP A 48 -10.47 4.75 -14.14
CA ASP A 48 -10.59 5.84 -13.16
C ASP A 48 -9.94 7.13 -13.70
N ILE A 49 -8.80 7.01 -14.39
CA ILE A 49 -8.10 8.13 -15.04
C ILE A 49 -9.04 8.79 -16.07
N GLN A 50 -9.70 8.00 -16.92
CA GLN A 50 -10.67 8.53 -17.88
C GLN A 50 -11.85 9.25 -17.20
N LYS A 51 -12.33 8.72 -16.06
CA LYS A 51 -13.38 9.38 -15.27
C LYS A 51 -12.89 10.70 -14.66
N PHE A 52 -11.63 10.77 -14.25
CA PHE A 52 -11.01 11.99 -13.75
C PHE A 52 -10.83 13.03 -14.85
N ASP A 53 -10.47 12.63 -16.07
CA ASP A 53 -10.39 13.54 -17.22
C ASP A 53 -11.78 14.12 -17.56
N ALA A 54 -12.80 13.27 -17.60
CA ALA A 54 -14.18 13.69 -17.81
C ALA A 54 -14.69 14.61 -16.69
N LEU A 55 -14.27 14.36 -15.44
CA LEU A 55 -14.59 15.21 -14.31
C LEU A 55 -13.91 16.58 -14.42
N ALA A 56 -12.63 16.64 -14.80
CA ALA A 56 -11.89 17.90 -15.00
C ALA A 56 -12.56 18.77 -16.08
N GLU A 57 -13.02 18.14 -17.16
CA GLU A 57 -13.74 18.86 -18.23
C GLU A 57 -15.07 19.42 -17.73
N LYS A 58 -15.86 18.63 -16.99
CA LYS A 58 -17.09 19.13 -16.37
C LYS A 58 -16.80 20.28 -15.39
N MET A 59 -15.73 20.19 -14.61
CA MET A 59 -15.36 21.27 -13.68
C MET A 59 -15.07 22.58 -14.43
N ARG A 60 -14.30 22.53 -15.52
CA ARG A 60 -14.03 23.70 -16.37
C ARG A 60 -15.31 24.35 -16.91
N GLN A 61 -16.26 23.55 -17.38
CA GLN A 61 -17.51 24.05 -17.97
C GLN A 61 -18.36 24.88 -17.01
N TYR A 62 -18.29 24.59 -15.70
CA TYR A 62 -19.05 25.29 -14.66
C TYR A 62 -18.22 26.31 -13.88
N ALA A 63 -17.01 26.66 -14.34
CA ALA A 63 -16.10 27.53 -13.60
C ALA A 63 -16.70 28.89 -13.22
N ALA A 64 -17.55 29.46 -14.08
CA ALA A 64 -18.24 30.73 -13.83
C ALA A 64 -19.26 30.67 -12.68
N LEU A 65 -19.67 29.48 -12.23
CA LEU A 65 -20.64 29.28 -11.14
C LEU A 65 -19.98 29.06 -9.78
N TYR A 66 -18.65 28.99 -9.71
CA TYR A 66 -17.96 28.70 -8.47
C TYR A 66 -18.01 29.87 -7.48
N LYS A 67 -18.23 29.51 -6.22
CA LYS A 67 -18.18 30.45 -5.10
C LYS A 67 -16.73 30.82 -4.79
N PRO A 68 -16.49 31.99 -4.17
CA PRO A 68 -15.17 32.35 -3.65
C PRO A 68 -14.55 31.22 -2.84
N GLY A 69 -13.33 30.82 -3.20
CA GLY A 69 -12.57 29.72 -2.58
C GLY A 69 -12.63 28.38 -3.33
N TYR A 70 -13.47 28.25 -4.37
CA TYR A 70 -13.61 27.02 -5.18
C TYR A 70 -13.13 27.18 -6.63
N GLU A 71 -12.58 28.33 -7.00
CA GLU A 71 -12.10 28.63 -8.35
C GLU A 71 -11.00 27.66 -8.80
N TRP A 72 -10.24 27.10 -7.85
CA TRP A 72 -9.22 26.09 -8.10
C TRP A 72 -9.78 24.86 -8.85
N MET A 73 -11.05 24.51 -8.65
CA MET A 73 -11.68 23.37 -9.31
C MET A 73 -11.72 23.55 -10.83
N GLY A 74 -11.89 24.79 -11.31
CA GLY A 74 -11.91 25.10 -12.74
C GLY A 74 -10.54 24.96 -13.39
N ASN A 75 -9.48 25.11 -12.60
CA ASN A 75 -8.09 24.98 -13.05
C ASN A 75 -7.52 23.59 -12.73
N TRP A 76 -8.29 22.71 -12.09
CA TRP A 76 -7.81 21.38 -11.73
C TRP A 76 -7.62 20.53 -12.99
N THR A 77 -6.49 19.84 -13.04
CA THR A 77 -6.15 18.89 -14.10
C THR A 77 -5.83 17.54 -13.47
N ASN A 78 -6.17 16.48 -14.18
CA ASN A 78 -5.87 15.12 -13.75
C ASN A 78 -4.34 14.92 -13.75
N PRO A 79 -3.70 14.65 -12.59
CA PRO A 79 -2.24 14.51 -12.52
C PRO A 79 -1.76 13.12 -12.96
N TYR A 80 -2.68 12.18 -13.20
CA TYR A 80 -2.32 10.78 -13.45
C TYR A 80 -2.25 10.50 -14.95
N THR A 81 -1.17 9.83 -15.35
CA THR A 81 -0.95 9.46 -16.75
C THR A 81 -1.31 8.00 -17.01
N PRO A 82 -1.69 7.63 -18.25
CA PRO A 82 -1.99 6.25 -18.62
C PRO A 82 -0.85 5.27 -18.37
N GLN A 83 0.41 5.73 -18.39
CA GLN A 83 1.59 4.89 -18.18
C GLN A 83 1.69 4.34 -16.75
N GLN A 84 1.09 5.02 -15.78
CA GLN A 84 1.11 4.62 -14.38
C GLN A 84 -0.18 3.86 -13.98
N ALA A 85 -1.10 3.65 -14.93
CA ALA A 85 -2.44 3.18 -14.63
C ALA A 85 -2.45 1.82 -13.91
N GLY A 86 -2.95 1.81 -12.68
CA GLY A 86 -3.06 0.61 -11.85
C GLY A 86 -1.74 0.05 -11.32
N GLU A 87 -0.63 0.74 -11.56
CA GLU A 87 0.70 0.38 -11.07
C GLU A 87 0.86 0.71 -9.57
N LEU A 88 1.76 -0.03 -8.91
CA LEU A 88 2.11 0.19 -7.51
C LEU A 88 2.83 1.54 -7.34
N THR A 89 2.42 2.33 -6.36
CA THR A 89 3.10 3.59 -6.02
C THR A 89 4.37 3.33 -5.23
N TYR A 90 5.20 4.36 -5.02
CA TYR A 90 6.30 4.28 -4.07
C TYR A 90 5.80 4.00 -2.65
N SER A 91 4.75 4.68 -2.21
CA SER A 91 4.12 4.41 -0.90
C SER A 91 3.67 2.95 -0.76
N GLY A 92 3.10 2.34 -1.82
CA GLY A 92 2.71 0.93 -1.80
C GLY A 92 3.88 -0.04 -1.73
N GLN A 93 5.07 0.35 -2.20
CA GLN A 93 6.30 -0.41 -2.01
C GLN A 93 6.77 -0.31 -0.55
N VAL A 94 6.74 0.90 0.03
CA VAL A 94 7.09 1.15 1.44
C VAL A 94 6.16 0.39 2.39
N GLU A 95 4.84 0.33 2.08
CA GLU A 95 3.88 -0.47 2.85
C GLU A 95 4.30 -1.94 2.98
N HIS A 96 4.69 -2.57 1.87
CA HIS A 96 5.11 -3.98 1.84
C HIS A 96 6.52 -4.19 2.41
N TYR A 97 7.43 -3.25 2.17
CA TYR A 97 8.74 -3.25 2.79
C TYR A 97 8.61 -3.24 4.33
N ASN A 98 7.83 -2.31 4.87
CA ASN A 98 7.60 -2.18 6.31
C ASN A 98 6.77 -3.34 6.88
N MET A 99 5.90 -3.95 6.08
CA MET A 99 5.14 -5.13 6.47
C MET A 99 6.07 -6.31 6.77
N ALA A 100 7.08 -6.55 5.92
CA ALA A 100 8.06 -7.61 6.17
C ALA A 100 8.86 -7.36 7.46
N GLN A 101 9.28 -6.11 7.72
CA GLN A 101 10.02 -5.76 8.94
C GLN A 101 9.21 -6.10 10.20
N ARG A 102 7.96 -5.61 10.29
CA ARG A 102 7.08 -5.91 11.42
C ARG A 102 6.84 -7.41 11.59
N MET A 103 6.65 -8.14 10.49
CA MET A 103 6.45 -9.58 10.57
C MET A 103 7.70 -10.33 11.07
N MET A 104 8.90 -9.92 10.66
CA MET A 104 10.14 -10.51 11.19
C MET A 104 10.35 -10.18 12.67
N GLU A 105 9.97 -8.98 13.11
CA GLU A 105 10.00 -8.57 14.52
C GLU A 105 9.00 -9.39 15.37
N GLU A 106 7.75 -9.51 14.92
CA GLU A 106 6.67 -10.18 15.65
C GLU A 106 6.79 -11.72 15.62
N TYR A 107 7.29 -12.29 14.53
CA TYR A 107 7.37 -13.74 14.30
C TYR A 107 8.81 -14.23 14.11
N SER A 108 9.72 -13.70 14.91
CA SER A 108 11.16 -14.00 14.85
C SER A 108 11.51 -15.50 14.94
N GLY A 109 10.65 -16.33 15.54
CA GLY A 109 10.81 -17.79 15.53
C GLY A 109 10.83 -18.37 14.10
N PRO A 110 9.67 -18.46 13.42
CA PRO A 110 9.59 -19.01 12.07
C PRO A 110 10.24 -18.12 11.00
N MET A 111 10.39 -16.81 11.25
CA MET A 111 10.89 -15.84 10.25
C MET A 111 12.32 -15.35 10.50
N GLY A 112 12.99 -15.77 11.59
CA GLY A 112 14.32 -15.25 11.96
C GLY A 112 15.50 -15.97 11.31
N SER A 113 15.26 -17.06 10.57
CA SER A 113 16.34 -17.76 9.86
C SER A 113 16.67 -17.08 8.53
N PRO A 114 17.93 -17.17 8.05
CA PRO A 114 18.29 -16.68 6.72
C PRO A 114 17.40 -17.30 5.63
N TYR A 115 17.06 -16.51 4.61
CA TYR A 115 16.21 -16.98 3.52
C TYR A 115 16.77 -18.25 2.86
N GLN A 116 15.92 -19.28 2.81
CA GLN A 116 16.12 -20.50 2.02
C GLN A 116 14.88 -20.72 1.15
N PRO A 117 15.03 -20.97 -0.17
CA PRO A 117 13.89 -21.06 -1.10
C PRO A 117 12.95 -22.24 -0.84
N TYR A 118 13.43 -23.29 -0.16
CA TYR A 118 12.62 -24.45 0.24
C TYR A 118 11.92 -24.25 1.60
N THR A 119 12.31 -23.24 2.38
CA THR A 119 11.71 -22.91 3.68
C THR A 119 10.66 -21.81 3.54
N TYR A 120 10.95 -20.78 2.75
CA TYR A 120 10.08 -19.62 2.56
C TYR A 120 9.48 -19.61 1.16
N GLN A 121 8.17 -19.77 1.09
CA GLN A 121 7.44 -19.74 -0.18
C GLN A 121 6.74 -18.40 -0.36
N PHE A 122 7.03 -17.74 -1.48
CA PHE A 122 6.38 -16.50 -1.89
C PHE A 122 5.58 -16.74 -3.15
N GLN A 123 4.34 -16.26 -3.18
CA GLN A 123 3.47 -16.34 -4.35
C GLN A 123 2.75 -15.01 -4.54
N SER A 124 2.47 -14.67 -5.79
CA SER A 124 1.66 -13.51 -6.15
C SER A 124 0.82 -13.82 -7.39
N THR A 125 -0.30 -13.12 -7.54
CA THR A 125 -1.04 -13.14 -8.82
C THR A 125 -0.20 -12.47 -9.92
N GLN A 126 -0.49 -12.78 -11.19
CA GLN A 126 0.19 -12.19 -12.36
C GLN A 126 0.01 -10.66 -12.54
N VAL A 127 -0.75 -9.98 -11.67
CA VAL A 127 -0.98 -8.53 -11.76
C VAL A 127 0.26 -7.77 -11.29
N SER A 128 0.81 -6.88 -12.14
CA SER A 128 2.04 -6.11 -11.87
C SER A 128 2.14 -5.57 -10.44
N ARG A 129 1.12 -4.82 -9.97
CA ARG A 129 1.12 -4.26 -8.60
C ARG A 129 1.20 -5.31 -7.48
N ALA A 130 0.65 -6.51 -7.68
CA ALA A 130 0.73 -7.59 -6.69
C ALA A 130 2.12 -8.22 -6.70
N ALA A 131 2.67 -8.46 -7.89
CA ALA A 131 4.05 -8.96 -8.04
C ALA A 131 5.07 -7.97 -7.45
N ARG A 132 4.95 -6.67 -7.77
CA ARG A 132 5.85 -5.63 -7.25
C ARG A 132 5.72 -5.47 -5.73
N SER A 133 4.52 -5.61 -5.17
CA SER A 133 4.33 -5.66 -3.71
C SER A 133 5.07 -6.85 -3.09
N GLY A 134 4.91 -8.05 -3.67
CA GLY A 134 5.64 -9.24 -3.24
C GLY A 134 7.15 -9.08 -3.33
N VAL A 135 7.66 -8.42 -4.38
CA VAL A 135 9.09 -8.09 -4.52
C VAL A 135 9.54 -7.12 -3.43
N SER A 136 8.78 -6.07 -3.12
CA SER A 136 9.13 -5.14 -2.02
C SER A 136 9.17 -5.83 -0.66
N TYR A 137 8.20 -6.72 -0.40
CA TYR A 137 8.20 -7.55 0.80
C TYR A 137 9.42 -8.48 0.85
N GLY A 138 9.65 -9.24 -0.22
CA GLY A 138 10.77 -10.19 -0.32
C GLY A 138 12.14 -9.52 -0.26
N TYR A 139 12.28 -8.34 -0.85
CA TYR A 139 13.48 -7.51 -0.74
C TYR A 139 13.75 -7.16 0.72
N SER A 140 12.76 -6.62 1.43
CA SER A 140 12.86 -6.29 2.85
C SER A 140 13.18 -7.52 3.73
N PHE A 141 12.54 -8.64 3.44
CA PHE A 141 12.77 -9.92 4.12
C PHE A 141 14.20 -10.46 3.94
N THR A 142 14.74 -10.38 2.72
CA THR A 142 16.07 -10.93 2.38
C THR A 142 17.24 -9.99 2.71
N GLN A 143 17.00 -8.68 2.83
CA GLN A 143 18.02 -7.66 3.10
C GLN A 143 18.61 -7.67 4.52
N ASN A 144 18.31 -8.69 5.34
CA ASN A 144 18.97 -8.94 6.63
C ASN A 144 18.71 -7.82 7.66
N GLN A 145 17.51 -7.80 8.27
CA GLN A 145 17.12 -7.24 9.59
C GLN A 145 17.65 -5.86 10.09
N THR A 146 18.42 -5.10 9.30
CA THR A 146 19.29 -4.02 9.82
C THR A 146 18.85 -2.61 9.47
N ASN A 147 17.97 -2.45 8.47
CA ASN A 147 17.58 -1.13 7.95
C ASN A 147 16.30 -0.55 8.57
N GLY A 148 15.62 -1.30 9.44
CA GLY A 148 14.46 -0.85 10.20
C GLY A 148 13.24 -0.46 9.34
N ILE A 149 12.24 0.14 9.99
CA ILE A 149 11.00 0.62 9.37
C ILE A 149 11.26 1.98 8.68
N LEU A 150 10.92 2.09 7.40
CA LEU A 150 10.97 3.35 6.68
C LEU A 150 9.80 4.25 7.08
N PRO A 151 9.97 5.59 7.15
CA PRO A 151 8.84 6.48 7.33
C PRO A 151 7.86 6.32 6.16
N TYR A 152 6.56 6.26 6.46
CA TYR A 152 5.55 6.35 5.41
C TYR A 152 5.64 7.76 4.78
N PRO A 153 5.71 7.86 3.44
CA PRO A 153 5.71 9.14 2.76
C PRO A 153 4.36 9.86 2.87
#